data_AF-A0A0N7HJS7-F1
#
_entry.id   AF-A0A0N7HJS7-F1
#
_cell.length_a   1.000
_cell.length_b   1.000
_cell.length_c   1.000
_cell.angle_alpha   90.00
_cell.angle_beta   90.00
_cell.angle_gamma   90.00
#
_symmetry.space_group_name_H-M   'P 1'
#
loop_
_entity.id
_entity.type
_entity.pdbx_description
1 polymer ?
#
loop_
_entity_poly.entity_id
_entity_poly.type
_entity_poly.pdbx_seq_one_letter_code
_entity_poly.pdbx_strand_id
1 'polypeptide(L)'
;MKQFAKLFEFEDLGQVLVMLDRGDDGPEVRLYFKPDGLGVCSVACSNFPGDENEQWDHAEKGFATVDSEGAHKLVTEAMKVVPDRLG
;
A
#
# COMPACT_ATOMS: atom_id res chain seq x y z
N MET A 1 -11.28 18.92 2.04
CA MET A 1 -10.33 17.90 2.54
C MET A 1 -9.83 17.11 1.35
N LYS A 2 -8.52 16.80 1.27
CA LYS A 2 -7.95 15.97 0.19
C LYS A 2 -8.24 14.49 0.47
N GLN A 3 -8.26 13.64 -0.57
CA GLN A 3 -8.31 12.19 -0.39
C GLN A 3 -7.00 11.70 0.24
N PHE A 4 -7.09 10.89 1.28
CA PHE A 4 -5.95 10.24 1.94
C PHE A 4 -5.99 8.71 1.77
N ALA A 5 -7.10 8.16 1.26
CA ALA A 5 -7.28 6.74 1.04
C ALA A 5 -8.01 6.46 -0.28
N LYS A 6 -7.70 5.32 -0.89
CA LYS A 6 -8.35 4.74 -2.06
C LYS A 6 -8.70 3.29 -1.73
N LEU A 7 -9.91 2.89 -2.07
CA LEU A 7 -10.38 1.52 -1.89
C LEU A 7 -10.65 0.91 -3.26
N PHE A 8 -10.06 -0.25 -3.51
CA PHE A 8 -10.25 -1.01 -4.73
C PHE A 8 -10.78 -2.40 -4.38
N GLU A 9 -11.57 -2.96 -5.28
CA GLU A 9 -12.07 -4.33 -5.17
C GLU A 9 -11.70 -5.08 -6.45
N PHE A 10 -11.10 -6.25 -6.28
CA PHE A 10 -10.66 -7.13 -7.35
C PHE A 10 -11.27 -8.50 -7.17
N GLU A 11 -11.60 -9.18 -8.27
CA GLU A 11 -12.21 -10.52 -8.21
C GLU A 11 -11.25 -11.57 -7.63
N ASP A 12 -9.95 -11.41 -7.86
CA ASP A 12 -8.90 -12.34 -7.47
C ASP A 12 -8.19 -11.98 -6.15
N LEU A 13 -8.14 -10.70 -5.78
CA LEU A 13 -7.48 -10.22 -4.56
C LEU A 13 -8.46 -9.77 -3.46
N GLY A 14 -9.74 -9.63 -3.80
CA GLY A 14 -10.73 -9.02 -2.91
C GLY A 14 -10.47 -7.53 -2.69
N GLN A 15 -10.66 -7.07 -1.46
CA GLN A 15 -10.55 -5.65 -1.10
C GLN A 15 -9.09 -5.25 -0.84
N VAL A 16 -8.69 -4.15 -1.45
CA VAL A 16 -7.38 -3.51 -1.27
C VAL A 16 -7.57 -2.05 -0.87
N LEU A 17 -7.02 -1.67 0.28
CA LEU A 17 -7.03 -0.29 0.77
C LEU A 17 -5.63 0.31 0.60
N VAL A 18 -5.53 1.41 -0.14
CA VAL A 18 -4.31 2.21 -0.28
C VAL A 18 -4.48 3.49 0.52
N MET A 19 -3.54 3.83 1.38
CA MET A 19 -3.66 4.95 2.31
C MET A 19 -2.33 5.70 2.47
N LEU A 20 -2.42 7.02 2.58
CA LEU A 20 -1.34 7.85 3.13
C LEU A 20 -1.30 7.68 4.64
N ASP A 21 -0.15 7.26 5.15
CA ASP A 21 0.06 7.02 6.57
C ASP A 21 1.42 7.60 7.00
N ARG A 22 1.70 7.56 8.31
CA ARG A 22 3.01 7.89 8.87
C ARG A 22 3.52 6.68 9.67
N GLY A 23 4.51 5.99 9.11
CA GLY A 23 5.23 4.92 9.79
C GLY A 23 6.35 5.46 10.69
N ASP A 24 7.13 4.55 11.25
CA ASP A 24 8.26 4.87 12.14
C ASP A 24 9.34 5.70 11.42
N ASP A 25 9.54 5.46 10.12
CA ASP A 25 10.54 6.15 9.27
C ASP A 25 9.99 7.40 8.57
N GLY A 26 8.76 7.82 8.89
CA GLY A 26 8.12 8.99 8.28
C GLY A 26 6.95 8.67 7.34
N PRO A 27 6.64 9.56 6.38
CA PRO A 27 5.51 9.42 5.48
C PRO A 27 5.57 8.16 4.62
N GLU A 28 4.45 7.49 4.43
CA GLU A 28 4.36 6.28 3.64
C GLU A 28 3.05 6.17 2.85
N VAL A 29 3.11 5.40 1.76
CA VAL A 29 1.92 4.91 1.06
C VAL A 29 1.75 3.44 1.42
N ARG A 30 0.75 3.13 2.24
CA ARG A 30 0.50 1.78 2.74
C ARG A 30 -0.68 1.14 2.03
N LEU A 31 -0.51 -0.11 1.64
CA LEU A 31 -1.53 -0.96 1.05
C LEU A 31 -1.89 -2.05 2.05
N TYR A 32 -3.19 -2.22 2.31
CA TYR A 32 -3.74 -3.29 3.14
C TYR A 32 -4.56 -4.24 2.26
N PHE A 33 -4.38 -5.53 2.46
CA PHE A 33 -5.07 -6.60 1.73
C PHE A 33 -5.13 -7.84 2.61
N LYS A 34 -6.07 -8.75 2.32
CA LYS A 34 -6.25 -9.97 3.11
C LYS A 34 -6.15 -11.20 2.21
N PRO A 35 -4.97 -11.85 2.13
CA PRO A 35 -4.84 -13.14 1.48
C PRO A 35 -5.69 -14.21 2.16
N ASP A 36 -6.07 -15.24 1.41
CA ASP A 36 -6.75 -16.40 1.97
C ASP A 36 -5.85 -17.16 2.95
N GLY A 37 -6.44 -17.60 4.06
CA GLY A 37 -5.71 -18.32 5.11
C GLY A 37 -4.83 -17.45 6.03
N LEU A 38 -4.74 -16.14 5.77
CA LEU A 38 -3.98 -15.18 6.60
C LEU A 38 -4.87 -14.07 7.17
N GLY A 39 -4.32 -13.35 8.15
CA GLY A 39 -4.88 -12.08 8.60
C GLY A 39 -4.72 -10.98 7.55
N VAL A 40 -5.10 -9.75 7.91
CA VAL A 40 -4.83 -8.59 7.06
C VAL A 40 -3.32 -8.37 6.99
N CYS A 41 -2.78 -8.44 5.78
CA CYS A 41 -1.41 -8.09 5.46
C CYS A 41 -1.33 -6.62 5.05
N SER A 42 -0.15 -6.02 5.20
CA SER A 42 0.11 -4.70 4.65
C SER A 42 1.51 -4.59 4.08
N VAL A 43 1.66 -3.76 3.07
CA VAL A 43 2.95 -3.33 2.52
C VAL A 43 3.00 -1.82 2.50
N ALA A 44 4.16 -1.24 2.78
CA ALA A 44 4.34 0.19 2.79
C ALA A 44 5.47 0.59 1.83
N CYS A 45 5.20 1.62 1.03
CA CYS A 45 6.23 2.38 0.34
C CYS A 45 6.60 3.56 1.25
N SER A 46 7.73 3.44 1.94
CA SER A 46 8.29 4.43 2.87
C SER A 46 9.72 4.81 2.46
N ASN A 47 10.45 5.52 3.35
CA ASN A 47 11.84 5.93 3.13
C ASN A 47 12.03 6.79 1.87
N PHE A 48 11.10 7.71 1.64
CA PHE A 48 11.25 8.71 0.59
C PHE A 48 12.50 9.57 0.85
N PRO A 49 13.21 10.01 -0.20
CA PRO A 49 14.37 10.88 -0.02
C PRO A 49 13.94 12.27 0.46
N GLY A 50 14.87 12.98 1.11
CA GLY A 50 14.68 14.38 1.50
C GLY A 50 14.29 14.56 2.98
N ASP A 51 13.94 15.79 3.32
CA ASP A 51 13.39 16.15 4.63
C ASP A 51 11.91 15.76 4.80
N GLU A 52 11.31 15.96 5.97
CA GLU A 52 9.94 15.54 6.25
C GLU A 52 8.91 16.13 5.27
N ASN A 53 9.08 17.38 4.82
CA ASN A 53 8.15 18.00 3.87
C ASN A 53 8.33 17.41 2.48
N GLU A 54 9.58 17.21 2.04
CA GLU A 54 9.89 16.57 0.77
C GLU A 54 9.38 15.12 0.73
N GLN A 55 9.50 14.39 1.85
CA GLN A 55 8.97 13.04 2.00
C GLN A 55 7.45 12.99 1.88
N TRP A 56 6.73 13.95 2.50
CA TRP A 56 5.29 14.06 2.34
C TRP A 56 4.89 14.37 0.90
N ASP A 57 5.61 15.27 0.22
CA ASP A 57 5.38 15.55 -1.20
C ASP A 57 5.56 14.30 -2.08
N HIS A 58 6.58 13.49 -1.78
CA HIS A 58 6.81 12.22 -2.46
C HIS A 58 5.68 11.21 -2.18
N ALA A 59 5.26 11.07 -0.93
CA ALA A 59 4.16 10.19 -0.54
C ALA A 59 2.84 10.62 -1.20
N GLU A 60 2.49 11.91 -1.14
CA GLU A 60 1.27 12.46 -1.77
C GLU A 60 1.26 12.23 -3.29
N LYS A 61 2.40 12.46 -3.96
CA LYS A 61 2.54 12.19 -5.40
C LYS A 61 2.40 10.71 -5.70
N GLY A 62 3.09 9.85 -4.94
CA GLY A 62 2.99 8.40 -5.07
C GLY A 62 1.54 7.93 -4.93
N PHE A 63 0.89 8.31 -3.82
CA PHE A 63 -0.51 8.01 -3.58
C PHE A 63 -1.42 8.49 -4.72
N ALA A 64 -1.22 9.72 -5.22
CA ALA A 64 -2.02 10.26 -6.32
C ALA A 64 -1.92 9.39 -7.59
N THR A 65 -0.74 8.85 -7.88
CA THR A 65 -0.50 7.98 -9.05
C THR A 65 -1.00 6.55 -8.91
N VAL A 66 -1.24 6.06 -7.68
CA VAL A 66 -1.75 4.69 -7.49
C VAL A 66 -3.19 4.62 -7.98
N ASP A 67 -3.40 3.90 -9.07
CA ASP A 67 -4.71 3.54 -9.60
C ASP A 67 -5.00 2.06 -9.33
N SER A 68 -6.09 1.56 -9.91
CA SER A 68 -6.55 0.18 -9.73
C SER A 68 -5.50 -0.84 -10.22
N GLU A 69 -4.91 -0.61 -11.39
CA GLU A 69 -3.90 -1.52 -11.97
C GLU A 69 -2.61 -1.51 -11.13
N GLY A 70 -2.16 -0.33 -10.72
CA GLY A 70 -1.00 -0.16 -9.85
C GLY A 70 -1.19 -0.85 -8.49
N ALA A 71 -2.36 -0.68 -7.86
CA ALA A 71 -2.68 -1.32 -6.60
C ALA A 71 -2.70 -2.85 -6.74
N HIS A 72 -3.35 -3.39 -7.78
CA HIS A 72 -3.40 -4.82 -8.07
C HIS A 72 -1.99 -5.41 -8.23
N LYS A 73 -1.15 -4.75 -9.04
CA LYS A 73 0.22 -5.20 -9.29
C LYS A 73 1.06 -5.21 -8.02
N LEU A 74 1.01 -4.14 -7.21
CA LEU A 74 1.76 -4.05 -5.97
C LEU A 74 1.38 -5.17 -4.98
N VAL A 75 0.09 -5.44 -4.83
CA VAL A 75 -0.39 -6.53 -3.97
C VAL A 75 0.00 -7.90 -4.54
N THR A 76 -0.12 -8.10 -5.84
CA THR A 76 0.27 -9.36 -6.50
C THR A 76 1.75 -9.67 -6.31
N GLU A 77 2.63 -8.68 -6.47
CA GLU A 77 4.07 -8.84 -6.21
C GLU A 77 4.34 -9.11 -4.72
N ALA A 78 3.64 -8.41 -3.82
CA ALA A 78 3.74 -8.66 -2.38
C ALA A 78 3.34 -10.10 -2.03
N MET A 79 2.31 -10.66 -2.67
CA MET A 79 1.88 -12.04 -2.44
C MET A 79 2.92 -13.08 -2.86
N LYS A 80 3.80 -12.80 -3.84
CA LYS A 80 4.88 -13.73 -4.24
C LYS A 80 5.94 -13.92 -3.16
N VAL A 81 6.10 -12.94 -2.27
CA VAL A 81 7.08 -12.99 -1.17
C VAL A 81 6.45 -13.41 0.15
N VAL A 82 5.12 -13.53 0.22
CA VAL A 82 4.43 -14.13 1.36
C VAL A 82 4.70 -15.64 1.33
N PRO A 83 5.35 -16.22 2.36
CA PRO A 83 5.60 -17.65 2.37
C PRO A 83 4.28 -18.41 2.32
N ASP A 84 4.14 -19.32 1.35
CA ASP A 84 2.91 -20.07 1.01
C ASP A 84 2.27 -20.85 2.16
N ARG A 85 2.92 -20.99 3.33
CA ARG A 85 2.46 -21.87 4.41
C ARG A 85 2.90 -21.36 5.78
N LEU A 86 2.02 -20.61 6.44
CA LEU A 86 1.83 -20.75 7.88
C LEU A 86 0.66 -21.73 8.10
N GLY A 87 0.87 -22.96 7.64
CA GLY A 87 0.02 -24.12 7.97
C GLY A 87 0.66 -24.92 9.07
#